data_AF-A0A950V676-F1
#
_entry.id   AF-A0A950V676-F1
#
_cell.length_a   1.000
_cell.length_b   1.000
_cell.length_c   1.000
_cell.angle_alpha   90.00
_cell.angle_beta   90.00
_cell.angle_gamma   90.00
#
_symmetry.space_group_name_H-M   'P 1'
#
loop_
_entity.id
_entity.type
_entity.pdbx_description
1 polymer ?
#
loop_
_entity_poly.entity_id
_entity_poly.type
_entity_poly.pdbx_seq_one_letter_code
_entity_poly.pdbx_strand_id
1 'polypeptide(L)' 'MQMSGCELTHVKGTRFSTRTRQRHPVGGFTGRARYEGALAQFLPYLRAATFTGVGRHASWGNGELRIIAAC' A
#
# COMPACT_ATOMS: atom_id res chain seq x y z
N MET A 1 -2.34 -3.23 18.72
CA MET A 1 -1.56 -2.85 17.53
C MET A 1 -1.85 -1.39 17.28
N GLN A 2 -0.79 -0.60 17.17
CA GLN A 2 -0.86 0.85 16.98
C GLN A 2 0.24 1.27 16.02
N MET A 3 0.00 2.35 15.26
CA MET A 3 1.02 2.94 14.40
C MET A 3 1.87 3.90 15.26
N SER A 4 3.16 3.64 15.38
CA SER A 4 4.09 4.48 16.16
C SER A 4 4.85 5.50 15.32
N GLY A 5 4.79 5.41 13.99
CA GLY A 5 5.38 6.42 13.10
C GLY A 5 5.01 6.20 11.64
N CYS A 6 5.01 7.28 10.86
CA CYS A 6 4.84 7.21 9.42
C CYS A 6 5.58 8.35 8.69
N GLU A 7 6.16 8.00 7.56
CA GLU A 7 6.82 8.93 6.63
C GLU A 7 6.24 8.63 5.26
N LEU A 8 5.31 9.48 4.80
CA LEU A 8 4.54 9.23 3.59
C LEU A 8 4.61 10.43 2.66
N THR A 9 4.75 10.14 1.37
CA THR A 9 4.62 11.13 0.28
C THR A 9 3.44 10.76 -0.59
N HIS A 10 2.60 11.73 -0.91
CA HIS A 10 1.51 11.53 -1.86
C HIS A 10 2.04 11.55 -3.29
N VAL A 11 1.80 10.48 -4.03
CA VAL A 11 2.18 10.31 -5.43
C VAL A 11 0.93 10.49 -6.29
N LYS A 12 0.92 11.54 -7.11
CA LYS A 12 -0.14 11.74 -8.10
C LYS A 12 0.07 10.78 -9.27
N GLY A 13 -0.98 10.09 -9.67
CA GLY A 13 -1.01 9.23 -10.85
C GLY A 13 -2.37 9.37 -11.54
N THR A 14 -2.38 9.38 -12.87
CA THR A 14 -3.63 9.37 -13.64
C THR A 14 -3.54 8.35 -14.75
N ARG A 15 -4.65 7.66 -15.01
CA ARG A 15 -4.80 6.76 -16.13
C ARG A 15 -5.87 7.31 -17.07
N PHE A 16 -5.58 7.32 -18.37
CA PHE A 16 -6.59 7.62 -19.38
C PHE A 16 -7.29 6.34 -19.84
N SER A 17 -8.62 6.35 -19.87
CA SER A 17 -9.46 5.28 -20.40
C SER A 17 -9.94 5.66 -21.79
N THR A 18 -9.51 4.91 -22.81
CA THR A 18 -9.96 5.12 -24.19
C THR A 18 -11.45 4.77 -24.37
N ARG A 19 -11.94 3.77 -23.62
CA ARG A 19 -13.34 3.32 -23.66
C ARG A 19 -14.33 4.38 -23.16
N THR A 20 -13.96 5.12 -22.11
CA THR A 20 -14.84 6.14 -21.50
C THR A 20 -14.39 7.58 -21.80
N ARG A 21 -13.23 7.76 -22.43
CA ARG A 21 -12.56 9.06 -22.65
C ARG A 21 -12.33 9.87 -21.38
N GLN A 22 -12.17 9.20 -20.24
CA GLN A 22 -11.98 9.83 -18.94
C GLN A 22 -10.55 9.62 -18.40
N ARG A 23 -10.07 10.59 -17.63
CA ARG A 23 -8.87 10.44 -16.79
C ARG A 23 -9.30 10.04 -15.39
N HIS A 24 -8.84 8.88 -14.93
CA HIS A 24 -9.10 8.39 -13.59
C HIS A 24 -7.86 8.60 -12.71
N PRO A 25 -8.01 9.16 -11.50
CA PRO A 25 -6.91 9.24 -10.55
C PRO A 25 -6.57 7.83 -10.06
N VAL A 26 -5.30 7.47 -10.21
CA VAL A 26 -4.72 6.21 -9.74
C VAL A 26 -3.54 6.43 -8.79
N GLY A 27 -3.38 7.67 -8.32
CA GLY A 27 -2.38 8.02 -7.31
C GLY A 27 -2.60 7.33 -5.96
N GLY A 28 -1.64 7.51 -5.07
CA GLY A 28 -1.63 6.91 -3.75
C GLY A 28 -0.54 7.49 -2.87
N PHE A 29 -0.17 6.78 -1.81
CA PHE A 29 0.95 7.14 -0.95
C PHE A 29 2.10 6.15 -1.12
N THR A 30 3.32 6.65 -0.99
CA THR A 30 4.53 5.83 -0.88
C THR A 30 5.32 6.27 0.34
N GLY A 31 6.03 5.34 0.97
CA GLY A 31 6.85 5.61 2.14
C GLY A 31 6.87 4.47 3.13
N ARG A 32 7.05 4.80 4.42
CA ARG A 32 7.21 3.83 5.50
C ARG A 32 6.21 4.08 6.61
N ALA A 33 5.73 3.00 7.22
CA ALA A 33 4.90 3.05 8.42
C ALA A 33 5.40 2.02 9.42
N ARG A 34 5.51 2.42 10.68
CA ARG A 34 5.92 1.56 11.79
C ARG A 34 4.71 1.23 12.65
N TYR A 35 4.52 -0.06 12.90
CA TYR A 35 3.48 -0.58 13.76
C TYR A 35 4.10 -1.37 14.90
N GLU A 36 3.49 -1.26 16.09
CA GLU A 36 3.95 -1.92 17.31
C GLU A 36 2.80 -2.60 18.05
N GLY A 37 3.14 -3.46 19.01
CA GLY A 37 2.21 -4.28 19.80
C GLY A 37 2.08 -5.72 19.29
N ALA A 38 0.96 -6.38 19.61
CA ALA A 38 0.71 -7.77 19.23
C ALA A 38 0.44 -7.93 17.71
N LEU A 39 1.51 -8.03 16.91
CA LEU A 39 1.43 -8.14 15.44
C LEU A 39 1.35 -9.58 14.93
N ALA A 40 1.67 -10.58 15.76
CA ALA A 40 1.81 -11.98 15.36
C ALA A 40 0.60 -12.51 14.58
N GLN A 41 -0.62 -12.23 15.06
CA GLN A 41 -1.87 -12.67 14.41
C GLN A 41 -2.09 -12.05 13.02
N PHE A 42 -1.41 -10.93 12.71
CA PHE A 42 -1.53 -10.23 11.43
C PHE A 42 -0.41 -10.57 10.44
N LEU A 43 0.68 -11.21 10.91
CA LEU A 43 1.81 -11.58 10.04
C LEU A 43 1.41 -12.41 8.82
N PRO A 44 0.48 -13.37 8.88
CA PRO A 44 0.05 -14.10 7.69
C PRO A 44 -0.56 -13.19 6.62
N TYR A 45 -1.39 -12.22 7.03
CA TYR A 45 -2.01 -11.26 6.11
C TYR A 45 -1.00 -10.27 5.55
N LEU A 46 -0.07 -9.78 6.37
CA LEU A 46 1.00 -8.88 5.91
C LEU A 46 1.90 -9.59 4.89
N ARG A 47 2.22 -10.86 5.11
CA ARG A 47 2.96 -11.68 4.14
C ARG A 47 2.17 -11.91 2.86
N ALA A 48 0.87 -12.19 2.93
CA ALA A 48 0.05 -12.29 1.73
C ALA A 48 0.07 -10.98 0.91
N ALA A 49 -0.03 -9.85 1.60
CA ALA A 49 -0.01 -8.53 0.97
C ALA A 49 1.30 -8.20 0.24
N THR A 50 2.45 -8.81 0.58
CA THR A 50 3.68 -8.63 -0.20
C THR A 50 3.59 -9.23 -1.60
N PHE A 51 2.69 -10.18 -1.83
CA PHE A 51 2.46 -10.80 -3.15
C PHE A 51 1.26 -10.18 -3.88
N THR A 52 0.22 -9.82 -3.14
CA THR A 52 -1.06 -9.39 -3.74
C THR A 52 -1.21 -7.88 -3.84
N GLY A 53 -0.39 -7.12 -3.10
CA GLY A 53 -0.67 -5.73 -2.78
C GLY A 53 -1.90 -5.56 -1.87
N VAL A 54 -2.19 -4.32 -1.48
CA VAL A 54 -3.32 -3.97 -0.62
C VAL A 54 -4.04 -2.70 -1.09
N GLY A 55 -5.36 -2.66 -0.91
CA GLY A 55 -6.16 -1.46 -1.16
C GLY A 55 -6.61 -1.30 -2.62
N ARG A 56 -6.98 -0.06 -2.98
CA ARG A 56 -7.57 0.25 -4.29
C ARG A 56 -6.52 0.14 -5.40
N HIS A 57 -6.93 -0.47 -6.52
CA HIS A 57 -6.09 -0.67 -7.71
C HIS A 57 -4.89 -1.60 -7.51
N ALA A 58 -4.93 -2.50 -6.51
CA ALA A 58 -3.86 -3.47 -6.28
C ALA A 58 -3.59 -4.36 -7.51
N SER A 59 -4.65 -4.79 -8.22
CA SER A 59 -4.54 -5.52 -9.48
C SER A 59 -3.86 -4.76 -10.62
N TRP A 60 -3.64 -3.45 -10.46
CA TRP A 60 -2.93 -2.59 -11.42
C TRP A 60 -1.56 -2.15 -10.89
N GLY A 61 -1.05 -2.77 -9.83
CA GLY A 61 0.29 -2.53 -9.29
C GLY A 61 0.36 -1.53 -8.12
N ASN A 62 -0.77 -0.97 -7.67
CA ASN A 62 -0.77 -0.13 -6.46
C ASN A 62 -0.69 -0.99 -5.19
N GLY A 63 -0.30 -0.35 -4.08
CA GLY A 63 -0.36 -1.01 -2.77
C GLY A 63 0.65 -2.14 -2.58
N GLU A 64 1.69 -2.21 -3.39
CA GLU A 64 2.87 -3.03 -3.10
C GLU A 64 3.44 -2.60 -1.74
N LEU A 65 3.74 -3.58 -0.90
CA LEU A 65 4.40 -3.35 0.38
C LEU A 65 5.49 -4.38 0.60
N ARG A 66 6.44 -4.03 1.47
CA ARG A 66 7.48 -4.93 1.97
C ARG A 66 7.55 -4.80 3.49
N ILE A 67 7.76 -5.92 4.15
CA ILE A 67 7.92 -5.97 5.60
C ILE A 67 9.41 -5.80 5.91
N ILE A 68 9.73 -4.81 6.74
CA ILE A 68 11.08 -4.58 7.25
C ILE A 68 11.01 -4.82 8.75
N ALA A 69 11.64 -5.90 9.23
CA ALA A 69 11.78 -6.13 10.67
C ALA A 69 12.94 -5.26 11.19
N ALA A 70 12.72 -4.52 12.27
CA ALA A 70 13.83 -4.01 13.07
C ALA A 70 14.42 -5.20 13.84
N CYS A 71 15.73 -5.39 13.72
CA CYS A 71 16.48 -6.35 14.53
C CYS A 71 16.48 -5.91 16.00
#